data_AF-A0ABD1D0P1-F1
#
_entry.id   AF-A0ABD1D0P1-F1
#
_cell.length_a   1.000
_cell.length_b   1.000
_cell.length_c   1.000
_cell.angle_alpha   90.00
_cell.angle_beta   90.00
_cell.angle_gamma   90.00
#
_symmetry.space_group_name_H-M   'P 1'
#
loop_
_entity.id
_entity.type
_entity.pdbx_description
1 polymer ?
#
loop_
_entity_poly.entity_id
_entity_poly.type
_entity_poly.pdbx_seq_one_letter_code
_entity_poly.pdbx_strand_id
1 'polypeptide(L)'
;MTASSSKRLPAPGTPAEVGEHTQAKLIKVLAVEGLRNVFDPRKHLLERVLWVFLIGFAVYGALFVGRSQWVRFQASPTVIQLDKNYREWVGTMPAATVCFHNRFDLGRARDYIVRNNLSLETNQTHINDLLELAEVLVSTTAPDFSALTRFAHQRHLLDSVDILQLIGAVHPEYDTDVNSFDPEYNGLPIRQIITERGICYALNAPLASTLQVTNLTGLSTKTDNQKSVTCTYTKNQCYMKIDTYESTISFYSYNLCVLRCRAAKALELCHCKPHFYPFVDGPTCTVAGLLCLAEQPPGRWYDEKLSCRCLKPCTEIVYILVGTTQNQWRAEGGIPFKQRTSPKTRLLRDVLFSFEDLLVSFGGGFALFIGKNVFTLAELFDFMLHEVMDKIHQWFQTRA
;
A
#
# COMPACT_ATOMS: atom_id res chain seq x y z
N MET A 1 -36.32 -82.31 4.14
CA MET A 1 -36.54 -82.15 5.60
C MET A 1 -35.23 -81.71 6.23
N THR A 2 -35.03 -80.40 6.39
CA THR A 2 -33.93 -79.83 7.18
C THR A 2 -34.41 -78.50 7.74
N ALA A 3 -34.10 -78.25 9.01
CA ALA A 3 -34.74 -77.30 9.90
C ALA A 3 -34.06 -75.93 9.96
N SER A 4 -34.91 -74.92 10.22
CA SER A 4 -34.72 -73.67 10.97
C SER A 4 -33.31 -73.27 11.47
N SER A 5 -32.93 -72.01 11.22
CA SER A 5 -32.42 -71.12 12.26
C SER A 5 -32.67 -69.65 11.90
N SER A 6 -33.75 -69.08 12.45
CA SER A 6 -34.03 -67.64 12.41
C SER A 6 -33.25 -66.95 13.54
N LYS A 7 -32.28 -66.09 13.18
CA LYS A 7 -31.65 -65.16 14.14
C LYS A 7 -32.68 -64.11 14.54
N ARG A 8 -33.13 -64.20 15.79
CA ARG A 8 -34.01 -63.26 16.47
C ARG A 8 -33.29 -61.90 16.59
N LEU A 9 -33.86 -60.82 16.03
CA LEU A 9 -33.43 -59.45 16.33
C LEU A 9 -33.61 -59.18 17.84
N PRO A 10 -32.69 -58.45 18.50
CA PRO A 10 -32.85 -58.09 19.90
C PRO A 10 -34.04 -57.11 20.05
N ALA A 11 -34.89 -57.38 21.04
CA ALA A 11 -36.02 -56.52 21.39
C ALA A 11 -35.55 -55.12 21.82
N PRO A 12 -36.32 -54.05 21.57
CA PRO A 12 -35.99 -52.72 22.06
C PRO A 12 -35.98 -52.74 23.60
N GLY A 13 -34.81 -52.41 24.17
CA GLY A 13 -34.63 -52.30 25.61
C GLY A 13 -35.59 -51.29 26.21
N THR A 14 -35.87 -51.44 27.51
CA THR A 14 -36.71 -50.49 28.24
C THR A 14 -36.11 -49.08 28.18
N PRO A 15 -36.92 -47.99 28.28
CA PRO A 15 -36.40 -46.62 28.23
C PRO A 15 -35.29 -46.32 29.24
N ALA A 16 -35.29 -47.04 30.37
CA ALA A 16 -34.26 -46.99 31.40
C ALA A 16 -32.93 -47.63 30.94
N GLU A 17 -32.96 -48.78 30.27
CA GLU A 17 -31.77 -49.44 29.71
C GLU A 17 -31.13 -48.64 28.58
N VAL A 18 -31.93 -47.98 27.73
CA VAL A 18 -31.42 -47.09 26.67
C VAL A 18 -30.69 -45.90 27.28
N GLY A 19 -31.26 -45.27 28.30
CA GLY A 19 -30.64 -44.14 29.01
C GLY A 19 -29.32 -44.51 29.70
N GLU A 20 -29.26 -45.67 30.35
CA GLU A 20 -28.04 -46.17 31.01
C GLU A 20 -26.93 -46.52 30.00
N HIS A 21 -27.31 -47.07 28.84
CA HIS A 21 -26.38 -47.41 27.76
C HIS A 21 -25.80 -46.18 27.05
N THR A 22 -26.59 -45.11 26.90
CA THR A 22 -26.14 -43.82 26.35
C THR A 22 -25.23 -43.08 27.33
N GLN A 23 -25.55 -43.11 28.64
CA GLN A 23 -24.69 -42.52 29.68
C GLN A 23 -23.33 -43.21 29.76
N ALA A 24 -23.28 -44.55 29.68
CA ALA A 24 -22.04 -45.30 29.68
C ALA A 24 -21.17 -45.03 28.44
N LYS A 25 -21.78 -44.83 27.27
CA LYS A 25 -21.07 -44.40 26.04
C LYS A 25 -20.53 -42.98 26.18
N LEU A 26 -21.34 -42.05 26.67
CA LEU A 26 -20.95 -40.65 26.87
C LEU A 26 -19.77 -40.50 27.84
N ILE A 27 -19.77 -41.24 28.95
CA ILE A 27 -18.66 -41.25 29.92
C ILE A 27 -17.37 -41.80 29.29
N LYS A 28 -17.47 -42.80 28.40
CA LYS A 28 -16.32 -43.35 27.68
C LYS A 28 -15.74 -42.39 26.64
N VAL A 29 -16.60 -41.63 25.94
CA VAL A 29 -16.18 -40.66 24.92
C VAL A 29 -15.58 -39.41 25.56
N LEU A 30 -16.26 -38.83 26.55
CA LEU A 30 -15.77 -37.64 27.23
C LEU A 30 -14.52 -37.95 28.04
N ALA A 31 -14.49 -39.11 28.72
CA ALA A 31 -13.38 -39.58 29.56
C ALA A 31 -12.74 -38.49 30.44
N VAL A 32 -13.51 -37.43 30.77
CA VAL A 32 -13.03 -36.26 31.50
C VAL A 32 -12.68 -36.71 32.91
N GLU A 33 -11.50 -36.33 33.37
CA GLU A 33 -11.04 -36.60 34.72
C GLU A 33 -12.11 -36.11 35.72
N GLY A 34 -12.71 -37.03 36.48
CA GLY A 34 -13.74 -36.72 37.49
C GLY A 34 -15.19 -36.95 37.07
N LEU A 35 -15.51 -37.10 35.77
CA LEU A 35 -16.91 -37.33 35.33
C LEU A 35 -17.46 -38.67 35.84
N ARG A 36 -16.60 -39.70 35.93
CA ARG A 36 -16.94 -41.00 36.53
C ARG A 36 -17.36 -40.88 38.01
N ASN A 37 -16.76 -39.95 38.75
CA ASN A 37 -17.05 -39.76 40.17
C ASN A 37 -18.40 -39.06 40.41
N VAL A 38 -18.91 -38.33 39.41
CA VAL A 38 -20.22 -37.68 39.47
C VAL A 38 -21.35 -38.71 39.36
N PHE A 39 -21.18 -39.71 38.48
CA PHE A 39 -22.21 -40.72 38.21
C PHE A 39 -22.09 -41.99 39.05
N ASP A 40 -21.10 -42.13 39.93
CA ASP A 40 -20.95 -43.32 40.77
C ASP A 40 -21.98 -43.34 41.91
N PRO A 41 -22.94 -44.30 41.92
CA PRO A 41 -24.00 -44.37 42.91
C PRO A 41 -23.49 -44.68 44.33
N ARG A 42 -22.24 -45.12 44.49
CA ARG A 42 -21.64 -45.49 45.80
C ARG A 42 -21.07 -44.31 46.58
N LYS A 43 -20.91 -43.15 45.95
CA LYS A 43 -20.31 -41.94 46.54
C LYS A 43 -21.34 -41.10 47.30
N HIS A 44 -20.91 -40.41 48.35
CA HIS A 44 -21.76 -39.47 49.08
C HIS A 44 -22.18 -38.27 48.22
N LEU A 45 -23.37 -37.72 48.50
CA LEU A 45 -23.92 -36.56 47.79
C LEU A 45 -22.97 -35.34 47.77
N LEU A 46 -22.29 -35.06 48.88
CA LEU A 46 -21.34 -33.95 48.98
C LEU A 46 -20.14 -34.11 48.03
N GLU A 47 -19.64 -35.35 47.88
CA GLU A 47 -18.51 -35.62 46.99
C GLU A 47 -18.90 -35.44 45.52
N ARG A 48 -20.13 -35.84 45.14
CA ARG A 48 -20.65 -35.62 43.79
C ARG A 48 -20.80 -34.13 43.47
N VAL A 49 -21.33 -33.34 44.41
CA VAL A 49 -21.48 -31.89 44.24
C VAL A 49 -20.13 -31.20 44.07
N LEU A 50 -19.11 -31.63 44.84
CA LEU A 50 -17.75 -31.10 44.72
C LEU A 50 -17.15 -31.38 43.34
N TRP A 51 -17.29 -32.60 42.80
CA TRP A 51 -16.83 -32.92 41.45
C TRP A 51 -17.55 -32.11 40.36
N VAL A 52 -18.85 -31.88 40.51
CA VAL A 52 -19.61 -31.01 39.58
C VAL A 52 -19.08 -29.58 39.60
N PHE A 53 -18.78 -29.04 40.79
CA PHE A 53 -18.23 -27.69 40.90
C PHE A 53 -16.83 -27.56 40.27
N LEU A 54 -15.96 -28.54 40.50
CA LEU A 54 -14.61 -28.56 39.91
C LEU A 54 -14.66 -28.63 38.38
N ILE A 55 -15.51 -29.49 37.82
CA ILE A 55 -15.70 -29.59 36.37
C ILE A 55 -16.29 -28.28 35.82
N GLY A 56 -17.27 -27.68 36.50
CA GLY A 56 -17.85 -26.39 36.13
C GLY A 56 -16.82 -25.26 36.11
N PHE A 57 -15.94 -25.20 37.12
CA PHE A 57 -14.86 -24.22 37.18
C PHE A 57 -13.83 -24.43 36.07
N ALA A 58 -13.47 -25.68 35.77
CA ALA A 58 -12.56 -26.02 34.68
C ALA A 58 -13.13 -25.61 33.30
N VAL A 59 -14.40 -25.91 33.02
CA VAL A 59 -15.07 -25.50 31.78
C VAL A 59 -15.16 -23.98 31.68
N TYR A 60 -15.49 -23.30 32.77
CA TYR A 60 -15.50 -21.83 32.81
C TYR A 60 -14.12 -21.24 32.51
N GLY A 61 -13.06 -21.78 33.12
CA GLY A 61 -11.68 -21.36 32.87
C GLY A 61 -11.26 -21.55 31.40
N ALA A 62 -11.59 -22.70 30.81
CA ALA A 62 -11.32 -22.98 29.40
C ALA A 62 -12.04 -21.99 28.46
N LEU A 63 -13.32 -21.69 28.72
CA LEU A 63 -14.09 -20.73 27.94
C LEU A 63 -13.58 -19.30 28.11
N PHE A 64 -13.19 -18.91 29.32
CA PHE A 64 -12.65 -17.58 29.61
C PHE A 64 -11.32 -17.35 28.87
N VAL A 65 -10.38 -18.28 28.99
CA VAL A 65 -9.10 -18.21 28.26
C VAL A 65 -9.34 -18.25 26.76
N GLY A 66 -10.20 -19.17 26.28
CA GLY A 66 -10.54 -19.26 24.87
C GLY A 66 -11.11 -17.96 24.29
N ARG A 67 -12.04 -17.32 25.01
CA ARG A 67 -12.57 -16.01 24.64
C ARG A 67 -11.49 -14.93 24.61
N SER A 68 -10.61 -14.89 25.61
CA SER A 68 -9.49 -13.94 25.66
C SER A 68 -8.56 -14.08 24.45
N GLN A 69 -8.18 -15.31 24.10
CA GLN A 69 -7.31 -15.59 22.96
C GLN A 69 -8.01 -15.26 21.63
N TRP A 70 -9.31 -15.54 21.51
CA TRP A 70 -10.10 -15.20 20.32
C TRP A 70 -10.16 -13.68 20.09
N VAL A 71 -10.41 -12.90 21.15
CA VAL A 71 -10.40 -11.43 21.07
C VAL A 71 -9.01 -10.93 20.64
N ARG A 72 -7.93 -11.52 21.18
CA ARG A 72 -6.57 -11.18 20.79
C ARG A 72 -6.28 -11.49 19.32
N PHE A 73 -6.81 -12.59 18.78
CA PHE A 73 -6.69 -12.93 17.36
C PHE A 73 -7.46 -11.95 16.46
N GLN A 74 -8.71 -11.63 16.81
CA GLN A 74 -9.51 -10.68 16.04
C GLN A 74 -8.88 -9.28 16.00
N ALA A 75 -8.19 -8.87 17.07
CA ALA A 75 -7.46 -7.60 17.12
C ALA A 75 -6.22 -7.56 16.21
N SER A 76 -5.78 -8.70 15.63
CA SER A 76 -4.62 -8.82 14.73
C SER A 76 -3.41 -8.01 15.18
N PRO A 77 -2.90 -8.22 16.41
CA PRO A 77 -1.83 -7.41 16.96
C PRO A 77 -0.56 -7.59 16.13
N THR A 78 0.16 -6.49 15.90
CA THR A 78 1.41 -6.48 15.15
C THR A 78 2.52 -5.85 15.96
N VAL A 79 3.75 -6.32 15.78
CA VAL A 79 4.95 -5.77 16.39
C VAL A 79 5.91 -5.26 15.32
N ILE A 80 6.64 -4.20 15.64
CA ILE A 80 7.71 -3.70 14.78
C ILE A 80 9.02 -4.34 15.24
N GLN A 81 9.71 -5.01 14.32
CA GLN A 81 11.00 -5.64 14.56
C GLN A 81 12.09 -4.98 13.73
N LEU A 82 13.31 -4.98 14.27
CA LEU A 82 14.49 -4.48 13.60
C LEU A 82 15.24 -5.64 12.96
N ASP A 83 15.24 -5.70 11.63
CA ASP A 83 16.05 -6.63 10.87
C ASP A 83 17.42 -6.00 10.54
N LYS A 84 18.48 -6.76 10.77
CA LYS A 84 19.89 -6.38 10.56
C LYS A 84 20.62 -7.32 9.59
N ASN A 85 19.93 -8.22 8.90
CA ASN A 85 20.54 -9.15 7.94
C ASN A 85 20.90 -8.45 6.61
N TYR A 86 21.58 -7.30 6.69
CA TYR A 86 21.86 -6.42 5.55
C TYR A 86 22.79 -7.01 4.50
N ARG A 87 23.47 -8.12 4.81
CA ARG A 87 24.37 -8.81 3.87
C ARG A 87 23.62 -9.53 2.74
N GLU A 88 22.33 -9.82 2.93
CA GLU A 88 21.48 -10.50 1.95
C GLU A 88 20.59 -9.52 1.17
N TRP A 89 20.62 -8.23 1.54
CA TRP A 89 19.77 -7.23 0.91
C TRP A 89 20.37 -6.74 -0.41
N VAL A 90 19.57 -6.77 -1.47
CA VAL A 90 19.90 -6.14 -2.74
C VAL A 90 19.51 -4.67 -2.64
N GLY A 91 20.50 -3.78 -2.54
CA GLY A 91 20.27 -2.34 -2.53
C GLY A 91 20.13 -1.79 -3.95
N THR A 92 19.08 -1.02 -4.21
CA THR A 92 18.92 -0.26 -5.45
C THR A 92 19.49 1.15 -5.31
N MET A 93 20.16 1.63 -6.34
CA MET A 93 20.53 3.05 -6.43
C MET A 93 19.25 3.89 -6.40
N PRO A 94 19.17 4.96 -5.59
CA PRO A 94 18.00 5.82 -5.58
C PRO A 94 17.81 6.50 -6.93
N ALA A 95 16.56 6.83 -7.25
CA ALA A 95 16.27 7.82 -8.27
C ALA A 95 16.79 9.18 -7.80
N ALA A 96 17.50 9.91 -8.66
CA ALA A 96 17.92 11.27 -8.38
C ALA A 96 17.12 12.24 -9.24
N THR A 97 16.58 13.29 -8.65
CA THR A 97 15.93 14.38 -9.39
C THR A 97 16.67 15.68 -9.09
N VAL A 98 17.13 16.34 -10.14
CA VAL A 98 17.91 17.59 -10.04
C VAL A 98 17.15 18.67 -10.80
N CYS A 99 16.98 19.83 -10.18
CA CYS A 99 16.36 20.99 -10.79
C CYS A 99 17.37 22.13 -10.77
N PHE A 100 17.50 22.87 -11.87
CA PHE A 100 18.34 24.06 -11.88
C PHE A 100 17.69 25.18 -11.06
N HIS A 101 18.54 25.97 -10.39
CA HIS A 101 18.08 27.15 -9.66
C HIS A 101 17.58 28.21 -10.64
N ASN A 102 18.41 28.55 -11.64
CA ASN A 102 17.98 29.35 -12.78
C ASN A 102 17.33 28.43 -13.82
N ARG A 103 16.08 28.72 -14.18
CA ARG A 103 15.27 27.92 -15.10
C ARG A 103 14.93 28.66 -16.39
N PHE A 104 15.35 29.92 -16.52
CA PHE A 104 15.00 30.81 -17.62
C PHE A 104 16.24 31.22 -18.41
N ASP A 105 16.22 30.98 -19.72
CA ASP A 105 17.22 31.44 -20.67
C ASP A 105 16.66 32.60 -21.51
N LEU A 106 17.22 33.79 -21.32
CA LEU A 106 16.79 35.00 -22.02
C LEU A 106 16.97 34.91 -23.55
N GLY A 107 18.01 34.21 -24.01
CA GLY A 107 18.29 34.03 -25.43
C GLY A 107 17.24 33.16 -26.10
N ARG A 108 16.97 31.99 -25.53
CA ARG A 108 15.92 31.07 -26.00
C ARG A 108 14.53 31.67 -25.92
N ALA A 109 14.25 32.47 -24.88
CA ALA A 109 12.97 33.15 -24.74
C ALA A 109 12.73 34.16 -25.87
N ARG A 110 13.73 34.97 -26.22
CA ARG A 110 13.65 35.88 -27.37
C ARG A 110 13.43 35.13 -28.68
N ASP A 111 14.19 34.06 -28.88
CA ASP A 111 14.07 33.20 -30.05
C ASP A 111 12.66 32.59 -30.18
N TYR A 112 12.08 32.10 -29.09
CA TYR A 112 10.74 31.52 -29.07
C TYR A 112 9.65 32.55 -29.43
N ILE A 113 9.72 33.75 -28.84
CA ILE A 113 8.75 34.83 -29.09
C ILE A 113 8.77 35.24 -30.58
N VAL A 114 9.97 35.36 -31.16
CA VAL A 114 10.14 35.71 -32.58
C VAL A 114 9.65 34.59 -33.50
N ARG A 115 10.00 33.32 -33.21
CA ARG A 115 9.62 32.16 -34.02
C ARG A 115 8.10 31.94 -34.06
N ASN A 116 7.42 32.16 -32.95
CA ASN A 116 5.97 31.94 -32.84
C ASN A 116 5.13 33.16 -33.26
N ASN A 117 5.77 34.21 -33.78
CA ASN A 117 5.12 35.45 -34.22
C ASN A 117 4.18 36.07 -33.16
N LEU A 118 4.54 35.89 -31.87
CA LEU A 118 3.79 36.45 -30.73
C LEU A 118 3.99 37.98 -30.62
N SER A 119 4.96 38.52 -31.37
CA SER A 119 5.15 39.93 -31.62
C SER A 119 4.30 40.38 -32.81
N LEU A 120 2.99 40.54 -32.61
CA LEU A 120 2.08 41.06 -33.64
C LEU A 120 2.26 42.57 -33.90
N GLU A 121 3.02 43.28 -33.07
CA GLU A 121 3.45 44.66 -33.34
C GLU A 121 4.92 44.85 -32.93
N THR A 122 5.66 45.58 -33.75
CA THR A 122 7.09 45.88 -33.63
C THR A 122 7.40 46.89 -32.50
N ASN A 123 6.69 46.80 -31.38
CA ASN A 123 6.94 47.64 -30.20
C ASN A 123 7.85 46.88 -29.21
N GLN A 124 9.05 47.43 -28.99
CA GLN A 124 10.07 46.83 -28.13
C GLN A 124 9.65 46.68 -26.66
N THR A 125 8.66 47.48 -26.23
CA THR A 125 8.03 47.40 -24.91
C THR A 125 7.20 46.12 -24.74
N HIS A 126 6.40 45.75 -25.74
CA HIS A 126 5.56 44.54 -25.70
C HIS A 126 6.38 43.24 -25.64
N ILE A 127 7.56 43.24 -26.27
CA ILE A 127 8.50 42.10 -26.19
C ILE A 127 9.07 41.96 -24.79
N ASN A 128 9.39 43.06 -24.12
CA ASN A 128 9.90 43.03 -22.74
C ASN A 128 8.83 42.54 -21.76
N ASP A 129 7.58 42.97 -21.93
CA ASP A 129 6.46 42.50 -21.11
C ASP A 129 6.23 40.98 -21.27
N LEU A 130 6.35 40.46 -22.49
CA LEU A 130 6.27 39.02 -22.78
C LEU A 130 7.43 38.23 -22.17
N LEU A 131 8.65 38.79 -22.18
CA LEU A 131 9.83 38.17 -21.57
C LEU A 131 9.70 38.12 -20.05
N GLU A 132 9.24 39.21 -19.42
CA GLU A 132 9.02 39.27 -17.97
C GLU A 132 7.95 38.25 -17.55
N LEU A 133 6.86 38.14 -18.33
CA LEU A 133 5.82 37.16 -18.08
C LEU A 133 6.32 35.71 -18.25
N ALA A 134 7.13 35.44 -19.28
CA ALA A 134 7.75 34.13 -19.46
C ALA A 134 8.69 33.77 -18.29
N GLU A 135 9.49 34.74 -17.82
CA GLU A 135 10.35 34.58 -16.65
C GLU A 135 9.53 34.29 -15.39
N VAL A 136 8.43 35.03 -15.17
CA VAL A 136 7.52 34.80 -14.04
C VAL A 136 6.86 33.43 -14.13
N LEU A 137 6.36 33.00 -15.29
CA LEU A 137 5.73 31.69 -15.47
C LEU A 137 6.70 30.52 -15.17
N VAL A 138 7.96 30.66 -15.53
CA VAL A 138 9.00 29.64 -15.33
C VAL A 138 9.56 29.64 -13.90
N SER A 139 9.59 30.82 -13.26
CA SER A 139 10.07 30.98 -11.88
C SER A 139 9.01 30.63 -10.84
N THR A 140 7.72 30.77 -11.18
CA THR A 140 6.58 30.47 -10.32
C THR A 140 6.51 28.98 -9.96
N THR A 141 6.15 28.68 -8.72
CA THR A 141 6.02 27.31 -8.22
C THR A 141 4.59 27.04 -7.74
N ALA A 142 4.18 25.79 -7.70
CA ALA A 142 2.82 25.40 -7.31
C ALA A 142 2.27 25.99 -5.99
N PRO A 143 3.05 26.21 -4.90
CA PRO A 143 2.51 26.84 -3.69
C PRO A 143 2.19 28.33 -3.84
N ASP A 144 2.80 29.03 -4.80
CA ASP A 144 2.78 30.49 -4.83
C ASP A 144 2.68 30.98 -6.27
N PHE A 145 1.43 31.23 -6.70
CA PHE A 145 1.11 31.88 -7.97
C PHE A 145 0.92 33.40 -7.83
N SER A 146 1.25 33.99 -6.67
CA SER A 146 0.97 35.41 -6.40
C SER A 146 1.69 36.35 -7.37
N ALA A 147 2.87 35.96 -7.87
CA ALA A 147 3.62 36.72 -8.86
C ALA A 147 2.83 36.94 -10.18
N LEU A 148 1.90 36.05 -10.52
CA LEU A 148 1.07 36.16 -11.73
C LEU A 148 0.00 37.25 -11.61
N THR A 149 -0.35 37.70 -10.40
CA THR A 149 -1.39 38.73 -10.20
C THR A 149 -1.06 40.05 -10.90
N ARG A 150 0.23 40.35 -11.09
CA ARG A 150 0.71 41.54 -11.83
C ARG A 150 0.25 41.56 -13.28
N PHE A 151 0.05 40.38 -13.88
CA PHE A 151 -0.37 40.21 -15.27
C PHE A 151 -1.87 39.92 -15.40
N ALA A 152 -2.64 40.06 -14.33
CA ALA A 152 -4.08 39.77 -14.30
C ALA A 152 -4.91 40.64 -15.26
N HIS A 153 -4.39 41.78 -15.72
CA HIS A 153 -5.05 42.67 -16.69
C HIS A 153 -4.65 42.41 -18.16
N GLN A 154 -3.56 41.67 -18.41
CA GLN A 154 -3.02 41.38 -19.75
C GLN A 154 -3.36 39.95 -20.22
N ARG A 155 -4.52 39.41 -19.80
CA ARG A 155 -4.94 38.01 -20.06
C ARG A 155 -5.01 37.65 -21.55
N HIS A 156 -5.32 38.64 -22.39
CA HIS A 156 -5.54 38.44 -23.82
C HIS A 156 -4.31 37.95 -24.60
N LEU A 157 -3.07 38.18 -24.12
CA LEU A 157 -1.86 37.71 -24.82
C LEU A 157 -1.63 36.19 -24.64
N LEU A 158 -2.19 35.55 -23.61
CA LEU A 158 -1.73 34.21 -23.18
C LEU A 158 -2.78 33.11 -23.21
N ASP A 159 -4.03 33.40 -23.58
CA ASP A 159 -5.05 32.35 -23.71
C ASP A 159 -4.78 31.42 -24.92
N SER A 160 -3.90 31.79 -25.85
CA SER A 160 -3.49 30.98 -27.00
C SER A 160 -2.13 30.28 -26.85
N VAL A 161 -1.39 30.53 -25.76
CA VAL A 161 -0.03 30.00 -25.57
C VAL A 161 -0.07 28.77 -24.69
N ASP A 162 0.40 27.64 -25.21
CA ASP A 162 0.62 26.43 -24.42
C ASP A 162 1.77 26.65 -23.42
N ILE A 163 1.41 26.84 -22.14
CA ILE A 163 2.34 27.11 -21.05
C ILE A 163 3.44 26.03 -20.98
N LEU A 164 3.11 24.76 -21.24
CA LEU A 164 4.08 23.67 -21.18
C LEU A 164 5.13 23.79 -22.30
N GLN A 165 4.69 24.17 -23.50
CA GLN A 165 5.60 24.39 -24.63
C GLN A 165 6.48 25.61 -24.43
N LEU A 166 5.93 26.70 -23.89
CA LEU A 166 6.69 27.89 -23.54
C LEU A 166 7.78 27.55 -22.52
N ILE A 167 7.43 26.93 -21.39
CA ILE A 167 8.38 26.56 -20.35
C ILE A 167 9.45 25.61 -20.91
N GLY A 168 9.08 24.65 -21.76
CA GLY A 168 10.03 23.75 -22.43
C GLY A 168 11.00 24.48 -23.36
N ALA A 169 10.52 25.47 -24.11
CA ALA A 169 11.34 26.19 -25.08
C ALA A 169 12.32 27.19 -24.45
N VAL A 170 11.92 27.85 -23.36
CA VAL A 170 12.74 28.86 -22.66
C VAL A 170 13.65 28.27 -21.59
N HIS A 171 13.55 26.97 -21.31
CA HIS A 171 14.43 26.30 -20.36
C HIS A 171 15.87 26.22 -20.91
N PRO A 172 16.89 26.50 -20.09
CA PRO A 172 18.28 26.25 -20.46
C PRO A 172 18.50 24.78 -20.87
N GLU A 173 19.23 24.56 -21.97
CA GLU A 173 19.79 23.22 -22.25
C GLU A 173 21.18 23.15 -21.64
N TYR A 174 21.45 22.04 -20.97
CA TYR A 174 22.79 21.68 -20.54
C TYR A 174 23.06 20.25 -21.00
N ASP A 175 24.25 20.04 -21.59
CA ASP A 175 24.74 18.70 -21.84
C ASP A 175 25.07 18.04 -20.50
N THR A 176 24.36 16.95 -20.20
CA THR A 176 24.52 16.22 -18.95
C THR A 176 25.01 14.81 -19.23
N ASP A 177 26.25 14.53 -18.83
CA ASP A 177 26.82 13.18 -18.89
C ASP A 177 26.82 12.53 -17.51
N VAL A 178 26.40 11.26 -17.47
CA VAL A 178 26.45 10.44 -16.26
C VAL A 178 27.67 9.55 -16.31
N ASN A 179 28.65 9.89 -15.47
CA ASN A 179 29.84 9.09 -15.24
C ASN A 179 29.68 8.26 -13.97
N SER A 180 29.85 6.95 -14.11
CA SER A 180 29.74 5.96 -13.04
C SER A 180 31.07 5.20 -12.89
N PHE A 181 31.35 4.74 -11.67
CA PHE A 181 32.46 3.81 -11.42
C PHE A 181 32.23 2.43 -12.05
N ASP A 182 30.96 2.05 -12.18
CA ASP A 182 30.55 0.85 -12.88
C ASP A 182 30.23 1.22 -14.35
N PRO A 183 30.97 0.67 -15.32
CA PRO A 183 30.81 1.00 -16.74
C PRO A 183 29.42 0.71 -17.29
N GLU A 184 28.66 -0.21 -16.70
CA GLU A 184 27.29 -0.53 -17.13
C GLU A 184 26.34 0.66 -16.96
N TYR A 185 26.62 1.55 -15.99
CA TYR A 185 25.81 2.73 -15.70
C TYR A 185 26.36 4.02 -16.32
N ASN A 186 27.42 3.93 -17.14
CA ASN A 186 27.88 5.07 -17.93
C ASN A 186 26.84 5.38 -19.01
N GLY A 187 26.44 6.65 -19.12
CA GLY A 187 25.44 7.07 -20.10
C GLY A 187 23.99 6.69 -19.75
N LEU A 188 23.69 6.45 -18.46
CA LEU A 188 22.30 6.31 -18.02
C LEU A 188 21.45 7.51 -18.51
N PRO A 189 20.27 7.26 -19.10
CA PRO A 189 19.47 8.33 -19.69
C PRO A 189 18.91 9.23 -18.60
N ILE A 190 19.31 10.49 -18.63
CA ILE A 190 18.68 11.55 -17.85
C ILE A 190 17.43 11.99 -18.61
N ARG A 191 16.27 11.94 -17.94
CA ARG A 191 14.98 12.32 -18.53
C ARG A 191 14.53 13.66 -17.98
N GLN A 192 14.17 14.58 -18.88
CA GLN A 192 13.53 15.83 -18.52
C GLN A 192 12.09 15.56 -18.07
N ILE A 193 11.75 15.99 -16.87
CA ILE A 193 10.44 15.82 -16.23
C ILE A 193 9.86 17.16 -15.78
N ILE A 194 8.53 17.25 -15.72
CA ILE A 194 7.82 18.39 -15.12
C ILE A 194 7.48 18.10 -13.67
N THR A 195 7.70 19.08 -12.79
CA THR A 195 7.39 19.02 -11.36
C THR A 195 6.67 20.28 -10.91
N GLU A 196 6.18 20.29 -9.67
CA GLU A 196 5.62 21.49 -9.02
C GLU A 196 6.62 22.65 -8.88
N ARG A 197 7.92 22.42 -9.12
CA ARG A 197 9.00 23.42 -9.18
C ARG A 197 9.38 23.84 -10.61
N GLY A 198 8.73 23.28 -11.62
CA GLY A 198 9.08 23.45 -13.03
C GLY A 198 9.85 22.26 -13.60
N ILE A 199 10.61 22.51 -14.66
CA ILE A 199 11.38 21.49 -15.36
C ILE A 199 12.59 21.04 -14.53
N CYS A 200 12.72 19.72 -14.40
CA CYS A 200 13.80 19.06 -13.69
C CYS A 200 14.28 17.85 -14.49
N TYR A 201 15.38 17.26 -14.05
CA TYR A 201 16.02 16.13 -14.69
C TYR A 201 16.02 14.95 -13.72
N ALA A 202 15.49 13.82 -14.17
CA ALA A 202 15.40 12.60 -13.39
C ALA A 202 16.33 11.52 -13.94
N LEU A 203 17.14 10.96 -13.05
CA LEU A 203 18.04 9.84 -13.29
C LEU A 203 17.53 8.61 -12.55
N ASN A 204 17.59 7.44 -13.21
CA ASN A 204 17.22 6.16 -12.62
C ASN A 204 15.80 6.16 -12.01
N ALA A 205 14.85 6.81 -12.69
CA ALA A 205 13.48 7.00 -12.23
C ALA A 205 12.49 6.32 -13.19
N PRO A 206 11.90 5.17 -12.84
CA PRO A 206 10.94 4.46 -13.70
C PRO A 206 9.69 5.28 -14.03
N LEU A 207 9.25 6.14 -13.10
CA LEU A 207 8.12 7.06 -13.27
C LEU A 207 8.43 8.28 -14.14
N ALA A 208 9.68 8.47 -14.57
CA ALA A 208 10.05 9.65 -15.34
C ALA A 208 9.33 9.74 -16.68
N SER A 209 9.04 8.62 -17.36
CA SER A 209 8.30 8.61 -18.63
C SER A 209 6.91 9.24 -18.53
N THR A 210 6.24 9.08 -17.39
CA THR A 210 4.91 9.63 -17.14
C THR A 210 4.92 11.13 -16.84
N LEU A 211 6.07 11.66 -16.40
CA LEU A 211 6.28 13.06 -16.08
C LEU A 211 7.06 13.79 -17.18
N GLN A 212 7.33 13.14 -18.30
CA GLN A 212 8.08 13.72 -19.41
C GLN A 212 7.36 14.93 -20.01
N VAL A 213 8.14 15.93 -20.39
CA VAL A 213 7.68 17.15 -21.07
C VAL A 213 7.40 16.90 -22.56
N THR A 214 7.83 15.75 -23.10
CA THR A 214 7.81 15.47 -24.54
C THR A 214 6.47 14.95 -25.06
N ASN A 215 5.70 15.87 -25.63
CA ASN A 215 5.04 15.72 -26.94
C ASN A 215 5.71 16.63 -28.01
N LEU A 216 6.94 17.12 -27.77
CA LEU A 216 7.60 18.18 -28.55
C LEU A 216 8.54 17.70 -29.67
N THR A 217 8.73 16.40 -29.85
CA THR A 217 9.29 15.84 -31.09
C THR A 217 8.46 14.62 -31.42
N GLY A 218 7.89 14.57 -32.63
CA GLY A 218 6.98 13.52 -33.11
C GLY A 218 7.64 12.15 -33.27
N LEU A 219 8.22 11.62 -32.19
CA LEU A 219 8.65 10.25 -32.05
C LEU A 219 8.02 9.73 -30.76
N SER A 220 6.77 9.27 -30.89
CA SER A 220 6.18 8.31 -29.96
C SER A 220 7.02 7.03 -30.04
N THR A 221 8.18 7.04 -29.40
CA THR A 221 8.82 5.79 -29.01
C THR A 221 7.92 5.18 -27.96
N LYS A 222 7.28 4.08 -28.35
CA LYS A 222 6.62 3.09 -27.50
C LYS A 222 7.01 3.27 -26.03
N THR A 223 6.01 3.30 -25.15
CA THR A 223 6.14 2.91 -23.74
C THR A 223 7.16 1.79 -23.62
N ASP A 224 8.42 2.15 -23.38
CA ASP A 224 9.42 1.20 -23.00
C ASP A 224 8.97 0.79 -21.62
N ASN A 225 8.41 -0.41 -21.55
CA ASN A 225 8.18 -1.14 -20.31
C ASN A 225 9.56 -1.43 -19.71
N GLN A 226 10.25 -0.37 -19.31
CA GLN A 226 11.52 -0.45 -18.62
C GLN A 226 11.19 -0.92 -17.22
N LYS A 227 11.05 -2.24 -17.11
CA LYS A 227 11.10 -2.97 -15.86
C LYS A 227 12.33 -2.46 -15.12
N SER A 228 12.12 -1.92 -13.93
CA SER A 228 13.22 -1.74 -12.99
C SER A 228 13.94 -3.07 -12.86
N VAL A 229 15.25 -3.08 -13.12
CA VAL A 229 16.09 -4.27 -13.04
C VAL A 229 15.95 -4.88 -11.65
N THR A 230 15.48 -6.13 -11.59
CA THR A 230 15.44 -6.94 -10.38
C THR A 230 16.48 -8.05 -10.49
N CYS A 231 17.46 -8.05 -9.59
CA CYS A 231 18.33 -9.20 -9.35
C CYS A 231 17.78 -10.05 -8.19
N THR A 232 18.00 -11.36 -8.25
CA THR A 232 17.79 -12.29 -7.12
C THR A 232 19.06 -13.11 -6.95
N TYR A 233 19.51 -13.32 -5.70
CA TYR A 233 20.79 -13.98 -5.44
C TYR A 233 20.75 -15.50 -5.64
N THR A 234 19.59 -16.14 -5.79
CA THR A 234 19.55 -17.61 -5.99
C THR A 234 18.28 -18.20 -6.61
N LYS A 235 17.41 -17.38 -7.23
CA LYS A 235 16.18 -17.77 -7.96
C LYS A 235 15.26 -18.78 -7.21
N ASN A 236 14.11 -18.37 -6.70
CA ASN A 236 12.96 -18.14 -7.57
C ASN A 236 11.76 -17.50 -6.84
N GLN A 237 11.11 -16.56 -7.56
CA GLN A 237 9.75 -16.03 -7.36
C GLN A 237 9.56 -14.84 -6.41
N CYS A 238 9.97 -13.66 -6.87
CA CYS A 238 9.31 -12.41 -6.49
C CYS A 238 8.09 -12.21 -7.38
N TYR A 239 6.88 -12.41 -6.85
CA TYR A 239 5.66 -12.03 -7.55
C TYR A 239 4.65 -11.37 -6.61
N MET A 240 4.40 -10.08 -6.84
CA MET A 240 3.11 -9.47 -6.59
C MET A 240 2.64 -8.85 -7.89
N LYS A 241 1.61 -9.46 -8.47
CA LYS A 241 0.75 -8.87 -9.49
C LYS A 241 -0.14 -7.85 -8.81
N ILE A 242 -0.18 -6.64 -9.34
CA ILE A 242 -1.34 -5.77 -9.14
C ILE A 242 -1.94 -5.61 -10.53
N ASP A 243 -3.02 -6.34 -10.78
CA ASP A 243 -3.86 -6.12 -11.95
C ASP A 243 -4.66 -4.84 -11.72
N THR A 244 -4.56 -3.88 -12.64
CA THR A 244 -5.63 -2.94 -12.92
C THR A 244 -5.71 -2.73 -14.42
N TYR A 245 -6.86 -3.08 -14.98
CA TYR A 245 -7.25 -2.77 -16.35
C TYR A 245 -7.42 -1.25 -16.47
N GLU A 246 -6.76 -0.68 -17.48
CA GLU A 246 -7.00 0.65 -18.03
C GLU A 246 -6.74 1.85 -17.09
N SER A 247 -5.45 2.16 -16.87
CA SER A 247 -4.99 3.55 -16.74
C SER A 247 -3.55 3.63 -17.22
N THR A 248 -3.13 4.75 -17.78
CA THR A 248 -1.82 4.96 -18.43
C THR A 248 -0.61 4.89 -17.49
N ILE A 249 -0.78 4.56 -16.20
CA ILE A 249 0.29 4.51 -15.19
C ILE A 249 0.22 3.22 -14.35
N SER A 250 1.28 2.41 -14.39
CA SER A 250 1.37 1.07 -13.80
C SER A 250 1.90 1.01 -12.35
N PHE A 251 2.08 2.13 -11.65
CA PHE A 251 2.75 2.17 -10.33
C PHE A 251 1.99 3.04 -9.32
N TYR A 252 1.80 2.56 -8.09
CA TYR A 252 1.28 3.34 -6.96
C TYR A 252 2.41 3.80 -6.03
N SER A 253 2.43 5.08 -5.70
CA SER A 253 3.24 5.64 -4.61
C SER A 253 2.41 6.63 -3.82
N TYR A 254 2.75 6.81 -2.53
CA TYR A 254 2.06 7.79 -1.69
C TYR A 254 2.10 9.19 -2.33
N ASN A 255 3.28 9.60 -2.82
CA ASN A 255 3.45 10.90 -3.48
C ASN A 255 2.61 11.00 -4.75
N LEU A 256 2.55 9.97 -5.61
CA LEU A 256 1.70 10.01 -6.81
C LEU A 256 0.21 10.13 -6.47
N CYS A 257 -0.25 9.47 -5.40
CA CYS A 257 -1.62 9.61 -4.89
C CYS A 257 -1.89 11.06 -4.46
N VAL A 258 -0.98 11.68 -3.72
CA VAL A 258 -1.13 13.09 -3.29
C VAL A 258 -1.17 14.03 -4.51
N LEU A 259 -0.29 13.84 -5.50
CA LEU A 259 -0.29 14.66 -6.71
C LEU A 259 -1.61 14.51 -7.51
N ARG A 260 -2.11 13.27 -7.66
CA ARG A 260 -3.44 13.00 -8.27
C ARG A 260 -4.58 13.68 -7.50
N CYS A 261 -4.53 13.64 -6.17
CA CYS A 261 -5.51 14.29 -5.30
C CYS A 261 -5.51 15.83 -5.48
N ARG A 262 -4.32 16.45 -5.52
CA ARG A 262 -4.17 17.90 -5.77
C ARG A 262 -4.71 18.30 -7.15
N ALA A 263 -4.37 17.54 -8.18
CA ALA A 263 -4.87 17.76 -9.54
C ALA A 263 -6.40 17.65 -9.62
N ALA A 264 -6.99 16.63 -8.97
CA ALA A 264 -8.44 16.47 -8.91
C ALA A 264 -9.13 17.64 -8.18
N LYS A 265 -8.50 18.17 -7.12
CA LYS A 265 -9.01 19.35 -6.42
C LYS A 265 -8.90 20.63 -7.25
N ALA A 266 -7.82 20.81 -8.02
CA ALA A 266 -7.72 21.91 -8.96
C ALA A 266 -8.83 21.86 -10.02
N LEU A 267 -9.12 20.67 -10.56
CA LEU A 267 -10.22 20.44 -11.51
C LEU A 267 -11.60 20.71 -10.89
N GLU A 268 -11.82 20.37 -9.62
CA GLU A 268 -13.08 20.64 -8.91
C GLU A 268 -13.31 22.15 -8.68
N LEU A 269 -12.25 22.90 -8.38
CA LEU A 269 -12.34 24.30 -7.97
C LEU A 269 -12.31 25.29 -9.14
N CYS A 270 -11.42 25.05 -10.10
CA CYS A 270 -11.14 25.96 -11.21
C CYS A 270 -11.34 25.30 -12.59
N HIS A 271 -11.91 24.09 -12.64
CA HIS A 271 -12.23 23.35 -13.88
C HIS A 271 -11.04 23.10 -14.81
N CYS A 272 -9.81 23.20 -14.30
CA CYS A 272 -8.59 22.95 -15.05
C CYS A 272 -7.53 22.31 -14.15
N LYS A 273 -6.57 21.63 -14.77
CA LYS A 273 -5.40 21.07 -14.09
C LYS A 273 -4.14 21.88 -14.44
N PRO A 274 -3.25 22.18 -13.47
CA PRO A 274 -1.94 22.76 -13.78
C PRO A 274 -1.13 21.93 -14.79
N HIS A 275 -0.29 22.59 -15.58
CA HIS A 275 0.53 21.97 -16.64
C HIS A 275 1.51 20.90 -16.11
N PHE A 276 1.90 20.97 -14.83
CA PHE A 276 2.78 20.01 -14.18
C PHE A 276 2.09 18.73 -13.70
N TYR A 277 0.79 18.55 -13.95
CA TYR A 277 0.07 17.28 -13.76
C TYR A 277 -0.36 16.65 -15.10
N PRO A 278 0.58 16.26 -15.98
CA PRO A 278 0.26 15.72 -17.32
C PRO A 278 -0.53 14.41 -17.24
N PHE A 279 -0.39 13.67 -16.15
CA PHE A 279 -0.88 12.30 -15.96
C PHE A 279 -2.31 12.17 -15.40
N VAL A 280 -3.02 13.28 -15.23
CA VAL A 280 -4.44 13.30 -14.84
C VAL A 280 -5.24 13.82 -16.02
N ASP A 281 -6.39 13.22 -16.33
CA ASP A 281 -7.22 13.69 -17.44
C ASP A 281 -7.90 15.02 -17.12
N GLY A 282 -8.03 15.90 -18.13
CA GLY A 282 -8.68 17.21 -17.99
C GLY A 282 -7.95 18.32 -18.78
N PRO A 283 -8.58 19.49 -18.94
CA PRO A 283 -7.98 20.61 -19.65
C PRO A 283 -6.83 21.23 -18.83
N THR A 284 -5.72 21.54 -19.50
CA THR A 284 -4.61 22.28 -18.89
C THR A 284 -5.04 23.72 -18.57
N CYS A 285 -4.73 24.22 -17.38
CA CYS A 285 -5.03 25.60 -16.99
C CYS A 285 -4.30 26.60 -17.88
N THR A 286 -5.03 27.59 -18.38
CA THR A 286 -4.44 28.84 -18.89
C THR A 286 -3.99 29.71 -17.72
N VAL A 287 -3.38 30.87 -18.01
CA VAL A 287 -2.97 31.84 -16.98
C VAL A 287 -4.16 32.27 -16.11
N ALA A 288 -5.34 32.44 -16.71
CA ALA A 288 -6.56 32.73 -15.96
C ALA A 288 -6.93 31.61 -14.97
N GLY A 289 -6.76 30.34 -15.37
CA GLY A 289 -6.98 29.20 -14.50
C GLY A 289 -5.96 29.13 -13.35
N LEU A 290 -4.69 29.46 -13.63
CA LEU A 290 -3.65 29.56 -12.59
C LEU A 290 -3.93 30.69 -11.59
N LEU A 291 -4.46 31.83 -12.06
CA LEU A 291 -4.92 32.92 -11.18
C LEU A 291 -6.09 32.49 -10.30
N CYS A 292 -7.06 31.74 -10.84
CA CYS A 292 -8.16 31.17 -10.03
C CYS A 292 -7.62 30.30 -8.89
N LEU A 293 -6.59 29.49 -9.14
CA LEU A 293 -5.95 28.65 -8.13
C LEU A 293 -5.14 29.47 -7.11
N ALA A 294 -4.58 30.61 -7.52
CA ALA A 294 -3.87 31.57 -6.66
C ALA A 294 -4.82 32.27 -5.68
N GLU A 295 -6.05 32.57 -6.12
CA GLU A 295 -7.09 33.21 -5.30
C GLU A 295 -7.73 32.23 -4.29
N GLN A 296 -7.52 30.92 -4.44
CA GLN A 296 -8.04 29.96 -3.49
C GLN A 296 -7.33 30.08 -2.13
N PRO A 297 -8.06 29.94 -1.01
CA PRO A 297 -7.43 29.89 0.31
C PRO A 297 -6.36 28.78 0.41
N PRO A 298 -5.27 29.02 1.17
CA PRO A 298 -4.33 27.95 1.50
C PRO A 298 -5.10 26.83 2.20
N GLY A 299 -4.80 25.57 1.86
CA GLY A 299 -5.55 24.42 2.37
C GLY A 299 -6.44 23.74 1.35
N ARG A 300 -6.91 24.47 0.34
CA ARG A 300 -8.01 23.98 -0.52
C ARG A 300 -7.57 23.01 -1.61
N TRP A 301 -6.34 23.16 -2.11
CA TRP A 301 -5.84 22.33 -3.21
C TRP A 301 -4.34 21.94 -3.14
N TYR A 302 -3.47 22.69 -2.45
CA TYR A 302 -2.00 22.44 -2.44
C TYR A 302 -1.39 22.11 -1.07
N ASP A 303 -2.06 22.45 0.04
CA ASP A 303 -1.47 22.42 1.40
C ASP A 303 -1.23 20.99 1.94
N GLU A 304 -0.32 20.85 2.91
CA GLU A 304 -0.12 19.64 3.71
C GLU A 304 -1.39 19.24 4.49
N LYS A 305 -2.24 20.21 4.83
CA LYS A 305 -3.54 19.97 5.49
C LYS A 305 -4.63 19.48 4.55
N LEU A 306 -4.33 19.33 3.26
CA LEU A 306 -5.29 18.82 2.28
C LEU A 306 -5.72 17.40 2.66
N SER A 307 -7.03 17.17 2.73
CA SER A 307 -7.62 15.89 3.13
C SER A 307 -7.54 14.84 2.01
N CYS A 308 -6.33 14.36 1.69
CA CYS A 308 -6.13 13.26 0.74
C CYS A 308 -6.10 11.92 1.49
N ARG A 309 -6.99 10.99 1.12
CA ARG A 309 -7.00 9.62 1.66
C ARG A 309 -5.97 8.75 0.93
N CYS A 310 -4.69 9.06 1.07
CA CYS A 310 -3.60 8.31 0.46
C CYS A 310 -3.00 7.30 1.46
N LEU A 311 -3.03 6.03 1.09
CA LEU A 311 -2.42 4.96 1.89
C LEU A 311 -0.92 4.87 1.59
N LYS A 312 -0.10 4.60 2.60
CA LYS A 312 1.30 4.26 2.39
C LYS A 312 1.40 2.83 1.83
N PRO A 313 2.37 2.56 0.93
CA PRO A 313 2.63 1.20 0.48
C PRO A 313 3.13 0.31 1.64
N CYS A 314 2.95 -1.01 1.53
CA CYS A 314 3.44 -1.98 2.53
C CYS A 314 4.97 -2.03 2.60
N THR A 315 5.64 -1.71 1.48
CA THR A 315 7.10 -1.65 1.37
C THR A 315 7.53 -0.24 0.97
N GLU A 316 8.37 0.38 1.78
CA GLU A 316 8.89 1.74 1.56
C GLU A 316 10.38 1.77 1.84
N ILE A 317 11.16 2.39 0.95
CA ILE A 317 12.59 2.65 1.15
C ILE A 317 12.74 4.15 1.38
N VAL A 318 13.27 4.51 2.55
CA VAL A 318 13.48 5.90 2.94
C VAL A 318 14.97 6.20 2.93
N TYR A 319 15.37 7.19 2.12
CA TYR A 319 16.74 7.69 2.08
C TYR A 319 16.84 8.95 2.95
N ILE A 320 17.77 8.95 3.90
CA ILE A 320 18.04 10.09 4.79
C ILE A 320 19.35 10.77 4.40
N LEU A 321 19.32 12.09 4.28
CA LEU A 321 20.51 12.89 4.00
C LEU A 321 21.35 13.00 5.28
N VAL A 322 22.52 12.37 5.30
CA VAL A 322 23.42 12.34 6.47
C VAL A 322 24.29 13.60 6.57
N GLY A 323 24.54 14.29 5.46
CA GLY A 323 25.29 15.54 5.44
C GLY A 323 25.62 16.02 4.03
N THR A 324 25.87 17.32 3.89
CA THR A 324 26.25 17.98 2.64
C THR A 324 27.64 18.58 2.79
N THR A 325 28.52 18.35 1.82
CA THR A 325 29.84 18.98 1.76
C THR A 325 29.87 19.93 0.57
N GLN A 326 30.17 21.20 0.81
CA GLN A 326 30.33 22.20 -0.25
C GLN A 326 31.82 22.27 -0.64
N ASN A 327 32.13 21.91 -1.88
CA ASN A 327 33.48 22.03 -2.43
C ASN A 327 33.45 23.07 -3.57
N GLN A 328 34.43 23.95 -3.62
CA GLN A 328 34.62 24.85 -4.76
C GLN A 328 35.45 24.13 -5.83
N TRP A 329 34.83 23.80 -6.95
CA TRP A 329 35.48 23.13 -8.07
C TRP A 329 36.23 24.15 -8.95
N ARG A 330 37.44 23.81 -9.41
CA ARG A 330 38.31 24.70 -10.23
C ARG A 330 38.21 24.47 -11.75
N ALA A 331 37.66 23.35 -12.22
CA ALA A 331 37.32 23.10 -13.61
C ALA A 331 36.43 21.83 -13.68
N GLU A 332 35.46 21.83 -14.60
CA GLU A 332 34.54 20.73 -14.93
C GLU A 332 33.73 20.19 -13.74
N GLY A 333 32.66 20.92 -13.42
CA GLY A 333 31.76 20.64 -12.30
C GLY A 333 30.76 19.53 -12.61
N GLY A 334 30.94 18.38 -11.98
CA GLY A 334 29.86 17.41 -11.76
C GLY A 334 29.29 17.54 -10.34
N ILE A 335 28.05 17.09 -10.13
CA ILE A 335 27.49 16.86 -8.79
C ILE A 335 27.78 15.40 -8.42
N PRO A 336 28.80 15.08 -7.61
CA PRO A 336 29.10 13.69 -7.27
C PRO A 336 28.07 13.15 -6.27
N PHE A 337 27.30 12.15 -6.69
CA PHE A 337 26.49 11.35 -5.78
C PHE A 337 27.33 10.20 -5.24
N LYS A 338 27.66 10.24 -3.94
CA LYS A 338 28.36 9.16 -3.27
C LYS A 338 27.47 8.56 -2.18
N GLN A 339 27.06 7.31 -2.38
CA GLN A 339 26.44 6.53 -1.30
C GLN A 339 27.50 6.24 -0.24
N ARG A 340 27.44 6.97 0.90
CA ARG A 340 28.42 6.83 1.97
C ARG A 340 28.30 5.50 2.71
N THR A 341 27.07 5.00 2.89
CA THR A 341 26.78 3.75 3.59
C THR A 341 25.49 3.14 3.05
N SER A 342 25.51 1.84 2.75
CA SER A 342 24.29 1.07 2.48
C SER A 342 23.44 0.91 3.74
N PRO A 343 22.10 0.82 3.59
CA PRO A 343 21.20 0.62 4.73
C PRO A 343 21.58 -0.65 5.50
N LYS A 344 21.76 -0.53 6.82
CA LYS A 344 22.13 -1.65 7.71
C LYS A 344 20.96 -2.15 8.55
N THR A 345 19.82 -1.48 8.46
CA THR A 345 18.64 -1.70 9.29
C THR A 345 17.38 -1.59 8.45
N ARG A 346 16.46 -2.53 8.64
CA ARG A 346 15.10 -2.53 8.07
C ARG A 346 14.11 -2.69 9.21
N LEU A 347 13.01 -1.92 9.17
CA LEU A 347 11.89 -2.11 10.08
C LEU A 347 10.88 -3.02 9.40
N LEU A 348 10.53 -4.12 10.06
CA LEU A 348 9.51 -5.06 9.63
C LEU A 348 8.32 -4.98 10.56
N ARG A 349 7.12 -5.12 10.02
CA ARG A 349 5.89 -5.21 10.81
C ARG A 349 5.35 -6.62 10.67
N ASP A 350 5.47 -7.39 11.73
CA ASP A 350 5.03 -8.78 11.76
C ASP A 350 3.78 -8.93 12.63
N VAL A 351 2.93 -9.89 12.28
CA VAL A 351 1.76 -10.25 13.09
C VAL A 351 2.26 -10.99 14.31
N LEU A 352 1.96 -10.47 15.51
CA LEU A 352 2.42 -11.02 16.78
C LEU A 352 1.65 -12.30 17.17
N PHE A 353 0.41 -12.42 16.72
CA PHE A 353 -0.46 -13.54 17.06
C PHE A 353 -1.13 -14.08 15.80
N SER A 354 -0.55 -15.15 15.29
CA SER A 354 -0.99 -15.84 14.08
C SER A 354 -2.11 -16.84 14.37
N PHE A 355 -2.62 -17.47 13.31
CA PHE A 355 -3.59 -18.56 13.44
C PHE A 355 -2.98 -19.80 14.13
N GLU A 356 -1.69 -20.05 13.91
CA GLU A 356 -0.97 -21.15 14.54
C GLU A 356 -0.90 -20.94 16.05
N ASP A 357 -0.60 -19.71 16.49
CA ASP A 357 -0.58 -19.34 17.92
C ASP A 357 -1.96 -19.47 18.57
N LEU A 358 -3.03 -19.17 17.82
CA LEU A 358 -4.40 -19.36 18.27
C LEU A 358 -4.72 -20.84 18.52
N LEU A 359 -4.37 -21.71 17.58
CA LEU A 359 -4.56 -23.16 17.71
C LEU A 359 -3.77 -23.72 18.89
N VAL A 360 -2.50 -23.33 19.03
CA VAL A 360 -1.65 -23.75 20.16
C VAL A 360 -2.24 -23.26 21.48
N SER A 361 -2.73 -22.01 21.54
CA SER A 361 -3.34 -21.45 22.76
C SER A 361 -4.65 -22.16 23.15
N PHE A 362 -5.55 -22.42 22.18
CA PHE A 362 -6.78 -23.16 22.45
C PHE A 362 -6.51 -24.60 22.87
N GLY A 363 -5.58 -25.27 22.18
CA GLY A 363 -5.16 -26.62 22.52
C GLY A 363 -4.56 -26.68 23.93
N GLY A 364 -3.69 -25.73 24.29
CA GLY A 364 -3.12 -25.62 25.62
C GLY A 364 -4.16 -25.35 26.71
N GLY A 365 -5.11 -24.45 26.46
CA GLY A 365 -6.22 -24.18 27.38
C GLY A 365 -7.11 -25.41 27.60
N PHE A 366 -7.50 -26.08 26.52
CA PHE A 366 -8.32 -27.29 26.59
C PHE A 366 -7.60 -28.43 27.34
N ALA A 367 -6.31 -28.64 27.05
CA ALA A 367 -5.50 -29.64 27.73
C ALA A 367 -5.30 -29.34 29.22
N LEU A 368 -5.07 -28.08 29.60
CA LEU A 368 -4.86 -27.70 31.00
C LEU A 368 -6.11 -27.88 31.87
N PHE A 369 -7.28 -27.49 31.36
CA PHE A 369 -8.51 -27.51 32.15
C PHE A 369 -9.27 -28.83 32.08
N ILE A 370 -9.32 -29.47 30.90
CA ILE A 370 -10.13 -30.69 30.67
C ILE A 370 -9.25 -31.96 30.70
N GLY A 371 -7.92 -31.82 30.60
CA GLY A 371 -6.99 -32.95 30.64
C GLY A 371 -6.98 -33.78 29.35
N LYS A 372 -7.52 -33.23 28.25
CA LYS A 372 -7.69 -33.92 26.96
C LYS A 372 -7.12 -33.11 25.81
N ASN A 373 -6.90 -33.77 24.68
CA ASN A 373 -6.43 -33.13 23.46
C ASN A 373 -7.62 -32.64 22.62
N VAL A 374 -7.33 -31.84 21.59
CA VAL A 374 -8.36 -31.30 20.69
C VAL A 374 -9.10 -32.41 19.93
N PHE A 375 -8.52 -33.60 19.77
CA PHE A 375 -9.16 -34.74 19.11
C PHE A 375 -10.38 -35.24 19.89
N THR A 376 -10.37 -35.15 21.22
CA THR A 376 -11.54 -35.48 22.05
C THR A 376 -12.74 -34.57 21.77
N LEU A 377 -12.54 -33.32 21.33
CA LEU A 377 -13.64 -32.45 20.87
C LEU A 377 -14.26 -32.96 19.56
N ALA A 378 -13.44 -33.49 18.64
CA ALA A 378 -13.94 -34.08 17.40
C ALA A 378 -14.72 -35.37 17.66
N GLU A 379 -14.22 -36.24 18.56
CA GLU A 379 -14.93 -37.45 18.99
C GLU A 379 -16.25 -37.13 19.68
N LEU A 380 -16.28 -36.07 20.52
CA LEU A 380 -17.51 -35.58 21.14
C LEU A 380 -18.50 -35.08 20.09
N PHE A 381 -18.02 -34.33 19.10
CA PHE A 381 -18.87 -33.81 18.02
C PHE A 381 -19.46 -34.94 17.16
N ASP A 382 -18.64 -35.93 16.83
CA ASP A 382 -19.08 -37.12 16.08
C ASP A 382 -20.12 -37.95 16.87
N PHE A 383 -19.89 -38.13 18.18
CA PHE A 383 -20.86 -38.78 19.06
C PHE A 383 -22.20 -38.01 19.12
N MET A 384 -22.14 -36.69 19.30
CA MET A 384 -23.33 -35.83 19.34
C MET A 384 -24.10 -35.85 18.02
N LEU A 385 -23.38 -35.86 16.89
CA LEU A 385 -23.99 -35.99 15.56
C LEU A 385 -24.71 -37.33 15.40
N HIS A 386 -24.07 -38.45 15.77
CA HIS A 386 -24.70 -39.77 15.70
C HIS A 386 -25.97 -39.84 16.56
N GLU A 387 -25.95 -39.35 17.80
CA GLU A 387 -27.13 -39.34 18.68
C GLU A 387 -28.26 -38.46 18.13
N VAL A 388 -27.93 -37.30 17.55
CA VAL A 388 -28.93 -36.43 16.89
C VAL A 388 -29.54 -37.14 15.68
N MET A 389 -28.72 -37.79 14.85
CA MET A 389 -29.19 -38.52 13.69
C MET A 389 -30.06 -39.73 14.06
N ASP A 390 -29.70 -40.48 15.10
CA ASP A 390 -30.49 -41.60 15.62
C ASP A 390 -31.85 -41.13 16.14
N LYS A 391 -31.89 -39.99 16.87
CA LYS A 391 -33.16 -39.38 17.30
C LYS A 391 -34.00 -38.88 16.14
N ILE A 392 -33.39 -38.28 15.13
CA ILE A 392 -34.09 -37.86 13.91
C ILE A 392 -34.67 -39.09 13.20
N HIS A 393 -33.92 -40.18 13.10
CA HIS A 393 -34.39 -41.42 12.48
C HIS A 393 -35.57 -42.05 13.25
N GLN A 394 -35.49 -42.12 14.58
CA GLN A 394 -36.59 -42.58 15.44
C GLN A 394 -37.83 -41.68 15.36
N TRP A 395 -37.63 -40.37 15.23
CA TRP A 395 -38.72 -39.40 15.04
C TRP A 395 -39.42 -39.58 13.69
N PHE A 396 -38.68 -39.90 12.63
CA PHE A 396 -39.27 -40.26 11.34
C PHE A 396 -40.03 -41.58 11.40
N GLN A 397 -39.51 -42.60 12.11
CA GLN A 397 -40.18 -43.89 12.28
C GLN A 397 -41.44 -43.84 13.16
N THR A 398 -41.58 -42.83 14.02
CA THR A 398 -42.77 -42.65 14.88
C THR A 398 -43.84 -41.74 14.26
N ARG A 399 -43.54 -41.09 13.13
CA ARG A 399 -44.49 -40.26 12.35
C ARG A 399 -44.95 -40.91 11.04
N ALA A 400 -44.27 -41.94 10.55
CA ALA A 400 -44.74 -42.85 9.51
C ALA A 400 -45.60 -43.95 10.13
#